data_AF-A0A2B4S7Q0-F1
#
_entry.id   AF-A0A2B4S7Q0-F1
#
_cell.length_a   1.000
_cell.length_b   1.000
_cell.length_c   1.000
_cell.angle_alpha   90.00
_cell.angle_beta   90.00
_cell.angle_gamma   90.00
#
_symmetry.space_group_name_H-M   'P 1'
#
loop_
_entity.id
_entity.type
_entity.pdbx_description
1 polymer ?
#
loop_
_entity_poly.entity_id
_entity_poly.type
_entity_poly.pdbx_seq_one_letter_code
_entity_poly.pdbx_strand_id
1 'polypeptide(L)'
;MLYLVGLGLGDAKDITVKGLEVVKKADYVFLEAYTSILCVGKDVLVKENVTFGEELLTGLRSIVEEFYGCKIQLADRETVEQNSDLILEHAKEKDVAFLVVGDPFGATTHTDLVLRAHQMNIRYQVIHNASIMNAVGCCGLQLYNFGETVSIVLWTDNWKPDSFYDKIASNRKQGLHTLCLLDIKVKEQSLENLMRGRKVYEPPRYMSVNEAVSQLLEVVRNRDLQGEPPGENLSWSLLGVKALRLRLAYTDDTIAVGLARIGSANQQIVCGSMKELLSHDVGPPLHSLVIPGHLHFIEKDMLRIFALNPTILEES
;
A
#
# COMPACT_ATOMS: atom_id res chain seq x y z
N MET A 1 -20.63 18.23 11.83
CA MET A 1 -19.36 18.47 11.10
C MET A 1 -18.72 17.12 10.84
N LEU A 2 -18.14 16.89 9.66
CA LEU A 2 -17.35 15.68 9.38
C LEU A 2 -15.85 15.97 9.52
N TYR A 3 -15.14 15.24 10.37
CA TYR A 3 -13.69 15.32 10.49
C TYR A 3 -13.06 14.07 9.88
N LEU A 4 -12.19 14.23 8.88
CA LEU A 4 -11.36 13.13 8.38
C LEU A 4 -10.02 13.19 9.11
N VAL A 5 -9.69 12.17 9.88
CA VAL A 5 -8.53 12.19 10.78
C VAL A 5 -7.56 11.07 10.41
N GLY A 6 -6.37 11.44 9.96
CA GLY A 6 -5.28 10.51 9.73
C GLY A 6 -4.70 9.99 11.03
N LEU A 7 -4.53 8.67 11.14
CA LEU A 7 -3.97 8.00 12.31
C LEU A 7 -2.44 7.83 12.25
N GLY A 8 -1.83 8.06 11.10
CA GLY A 8 -0.41 7.73 10.91
C GLY A 8 -0.21 6.24 10.62
N LEU A 9 1.04 5.76 10.69
CA LEU A 9 1.45 4.49 10.06
C LEU A 9 1.73 3.35 11.05
N GLY A 10 2.25 3.67 12.23
CA GLY A 10 2.68 2.74 13.24
C GLY A 10 1.55 2.37 14.18
N ASP A 11 1.30 3.21 15.19
CA ASP A 11 0.36 2.92 16.27
C ASP A 11 -0.63 4.03 16.64
N ALA A 12 -1.50 3.77 17.62
CA ALA A 12 -2.53 4.71 18.06
C ALA A 12 -1.96 6.06 18.56
N LYS A 13 -0.66 6.13 18.86
CA LYS A 13 0.04 7.35 19.28
C LYS A 13 0.54 8.19 18.10
N ASP A 14 0.54 7.65 16.89
CA ASP A 14 0.93 8.40 15.69
C ASP A 14 -0.14 9.42 15.27
N ILE A 15 -1.35 9.33 15.84
CA ILE A 15 -2.36 10.37 15.68
C ILE A 15 -1.78 11.73 16.10
N THR A 16 -2.03 12.75 15.30
CA THR A 16 -1.61 14.10 15.69
C THR A 16 -2.36 14.56 16.94
N VAL A 17 -1.77 15.46 17.72
CA VAL A 17 -2.44 16.08 18.88
C VAL A 17 -3.80 16.66 18.48
N LYS A 18 -3.85 17.34 17.32
CA LYS A 18 -5.08 17.91 16.75
C LYS A 18 -6.12 16.81 16.45
N GLY A 19 -5.70 15.68 15.90
CA GLY A 19 -6.57 14.54 15.63
C GLY A 19 -7.15 13.97 16.92
N LEU A 20 -6.31 13.76 17.93
CA LEU A 20 -6.74 13.23 19.23
C LEU A 20 -7.74 14.16 19.93
N GLU A 21 -7.53 15.47 19.87
CA GLU A 21 -8.46 16.46 20.42
C GLU A 21 -9.83 16.42 19.72
N VAL A 22 -9.85 16.24 18.41
CA VAL A 22 -11.10 16.09 17.64
C VAL A 22 -11.82 14.80 18.03
N VAL A 23 -11.10 13.68 18.07
CA VAL A 23 -11.68 12.36 18.42
C VAL A 23 -12.32 12.37 19.80
N LYS A 24 -11.67 12.99 20.79
CA LYS A 24 -12.20 13.10 22.15
C LYS A 24 -13.45 13.97 22.29
N LYS A 25 -13.72 14.85 21.32
CA LYS A 25 -14.86 15.77 21.32
C LYS A 25 -16.00 15.32 20.39
N ALA A 26 -15.73 14.41 19.46
CA ALA A 26 -16.70 13.95 18.50
C ALA A 26 -17.82 13.14 19.18
N ASP A 27 -19.06 13.33 18.72
CA ASP A 27 -20.23 12.56 19.15
C ASP A 27 -20.17 11.12 18.62
N TYR A 28 -19.64 10.96 17.40
CA TYR A 28 -19.48 9.66 16.75
C TYR A 28 -18.07 9.51 16.20
N VAL A 29 -17.46 8.35 16.44
CA VAL A 29 -16.13 8.01 15.93
C VAL A 29 -16.22 6.74 15.10
N PHE A 30 -15.84 6.83 13.84
CA PHE A 30 -15.77 5.72 12.89
C PHE A 30 -14.32 5.42 12.57
N LEU A 31 -13.96 4.14 12.47
CA LEU A 31 -12.64 3.68 12.04
C LEU A 31 -12.79 2.84 10.79
N GLU A 32 -12.19 3.28 9.69
CA GLU A 32 -11.97 2.40 8.55
C GLU A 32 -10.68 1.59 8.76
N ALA A 33 -10.72 0.32 8.37
CA ALA A 33 -9.58 -0.59 8.49
C ALA A 33 -9.49 -1.53 7.27
N TYR A 34 -9.89 -1.02 6.10
CA TYR A 34 -9.87 -1.78 4.85
C TYR A 34 -8.92 -1.18 3.81
N THR A 35 -8.56 0.11 3.94
CA THR A 35 -7.56 0.74 3.07
C THR A 35 -6.13 0.41 3.55
N SER A 36 -5.97 0.22 4.86
CA SER A 36 -4.74 -0.17 5.52
C SER A 36 -5.05 -0.65 6.95
N ILE A 37 -4.04 -1.14 7.67
CA ILE A 37 -4.13 -1.56 9.06
C ILE A 37 -3.02 -0.90 9.87
N LEU A 38 -3.33 -0.44 11.08
CA LEU A 38 -2.28 -0.01 12.01
C LEU A 38 -1.46 -1.23 12.42
N CYS A 39 -0.16 -1.03 12.61
CA CYS A 39 0.77 -2.10 13.03
C CYS A 39 0.61 -2.47 14.53
N VAL A 40 -0.40 -1.94 15.21
CA VAL A 40 -0.58 -2.11 16.66
C VAL A 40 -0.86 -3.55 17.01
N GLY A 41 -0.18 -4.00 18.05
CA GLY A 41 -0.68 -5.10 18.86
C GLY A 41 -0.19 -6.47 18.43
N LYS A 42 0.88 -6.64 17.64
CA LYS A 42 1.49 -7.99 17.58
C LYS A 42 1.92 -8.46 18.96
N ASP A 43 2.52 -7.62 19.82
CA ASP A 43 2.90 -8.09 21.16
C ASP A 43 1.71 -8.40 22.09
N VAL A 44 0.52 -7.88 21.79
CA VAL A 44 -0.74 -8.15 22.53
C VAL A 44 -1.52 -9.32 21.92
N LEU A 45 -1.51 -9.46 20.58
CA LEU A 45 -2.22 -10.47 19.80
C LEU A 45 -1.41 -11.77 19.61
N VAL A 46 -0.08 -11.70 19.72
CA VAL A 46 0.84 -12.87 19.73
C VAL A 46 0.69 -13.66 21.03
N LYS A 47 0.19 -13.06 22.12
CA LYS A 47 -0.18 -13.82 23.32
C LYS A 47 -1.34 -14.79 23.10
N GLU A 48 -2.15 -14.60 22.06
CA GLU A 48 -3.41 -15.35 21.87
C GLU A 48 -3.52 -16.16 20.57
N ASN A 49 -2.43 -16.36 19.80
CA ASN A 49 -2.49 -17.09 18.52
C ASN A 49 -3.58 -16.56 17.56
N VAL A 50 -3.81 -15.24 17.56
CA VAL A 50 -4.88 -14.64 16.74
C VAL A 50 -4.46 -14.63 15.27
N THR A 51 -5.21 -15.38 14.47
CA THR A 51 -5.13 -15.36 13.00
C THR A 51 -5.57 -14.00 12.46
N PHE A 52 -4.91 -13.50 11.40
CA PHE A 52 -5.35 -12.29 10.69
C PHE A 52 -6.83 -12.45 10.27
N GLY A 53 -7.72 -11.54 10.69
CA GLY A 53 -9.17 -11.67 10.49
C GLY A 53 -10.03 -10.66 11.27
N GLU A 54 -11.31 -10.98 11.50
CA GLU A 54 -12.24 -10.13 12.28
C GLU A 54 -11.79 -9.91 13.73
N GLU A 55 -11.07 -10.88 14.31
CA GLU A 55 -10.47 -10.78 15.64
C GLU A 55 -9.40 -9.68 15.70
N LEU A 56 -8.58 -9.54 14.64
CA LEU A 56 -7.57 -8.48 14.53
C LEU A 56 -8.24 -7.09 14.52
N LEU A 57 -9.31 -6.91 13.75
CA LEU A 57 -10.05 -5.65 13.68
C LEU A 57 -10.71 -5.32 15.02
N THR A 58 -11.22 -6.32 15.73
CA THR A 58 -11.83 -6.16 17.06
C THR A 58 -10.80 -5.81 18.12
N GLY A 59 -9.62 -6.46 18.08
CA GLY A 59 -8.51 -6.14 18.97
C GLY A 59 -7.95 -4.73 18.71
N LEU A 60 -7.76 -4.37 17.43
CA LEU A 60 -7.33 -3.03 17.05
C LEU A 60 -8.32 -1.98 17.55
N ARG A 61 -9.62 -2.17 17.30
CA ARG A 61 -10.67 -1.29 17.81
C ARG A 61 -10.55 -1.12 19.32
N SER A 62 -10.40 -2.22 20.07
CA SER A 62 -10.35 -2.18 21.53
C SER A 62 -9.14 -1.37 22.05
N ILE A 63 -7.96 -1.56 21.45
CA ILE A 63 -6.75 -0.80 21.81
C ILE A 63 -6.92 0.70 21.51
N VAL A 64 -7.51 1.02 20.37
CA VAL A 64 -7.75 2.41 19.95
C VAL A 64 -8.84 3.06 20.83
N GLU A 65 -9.91 2.34 21.18
CA GLU A 65 -10.95 2.78 22.12
C GLU A 65 -10.37 3.07 23.51
N GLU A 66 -9.52 2.17 24.03
CA GLU A 66 -8.84 2.34 25.33
C GLU A 66 -7.94 3.58 25.32
N PHE A 67 -7.12 3.74 24.28
CA PHE A 67 -6.16 4.84 24.19
C PHE A 67 -6.85 6.20 23.98
N TYR A 68 -7.90 6.27 23.16
CA TYR A 68 -8.63 7.51 22.91
C TYR A 68 -9.68 7.84 23.97
N GLY A 69 -10.17 6.84 24.71
CA GLY A 69 -11.20 7.00 25.73
C GLY A 69 -12.59 7.25 25.15
N CYS A 70 -12.87 6.72 23.94
CA CYS A 70 -14.15 6.87 23.25
C CYS A 70 -14.58 5.56 22.60
N LYS A 71 -15.88 5.41 22.35
CA LYS A 71 -16.42 4.27 21.60
C LYS A 71 -16.22 4.48 20.10
N ILE A 72 -15.74 3.46 19.41
CA ILE A 72 -15.42 3.47 17.98
C ILE A 72 -16.32 2.49 17.26
N GLN A 73 -16.83 2.89 16.10
CA GLN A 73 -17.59 2.05 15.19
C GLN A 73 -16.71 1.68 13.99
N LEU A 74 -16.60 0.38 13.68
CA LEU A 74 -15.88 -0.04 12.48
C LEU A 74 -16.70 0.29 11.23
N ALA A 75 -16.07 0.89 10.24
CA ALA A 75 -16.64 1.17 8.93
C ALA A 75 -15.90 0.33 7.88
N ASP A 76 -16.57 -0.68 7.32
CA ASP A 76 -16.01 -1.48 6.24
C ASP A 76 -16.21 -0.80 4.86
N ARG A 77 -15.65 -1.42 3.82
CA ARG A 77 -15.71 -0.87 2.45
C ARG A 77 -17.15 -0.64 1.99
N GLU A 78 -18.07 -1.57 2.28
CA GLU A 78 -19.48 -1.43 1.92
C GLU A 78 -20.11 -0.21 2.65
N THR A 79 -19.83 -0.07 3.95
CA THR A 79 -20.30 1.07 4.75
C THR A 79 -19.77 2.40 4.22
N VAL A 80 -18.50 2.48 3.81
CA VAL A 80 -17.89 3.74 3.39
C VAL A 80 -18.19 4.06 1.93
N GLU A 81 -18.12 3.09 1.02
CA GLU A 81 -18.27 3.35 -0.41
C GLU A 81 -19.73 3.31 -0.86
N GLN A 82 -20.55 2.42 -0.32
CA GLN A 82 -21.93 2.21 -0.77
C GLN A 82 -22.98 2.79 0.19
N ASN A 83 -22.74 2.71 1.50
CA ASN A 83 -23.73 3.08 2.53
C ASN A 83 -23.25 4.22 3.44
N SER A 84 -22.53 5.21 2.88
CA SER A 84 -21.95 6.33 3.66
C SER A 84 -22.99 7.20 4.35
N ASP A 85 -24.26 7.07 3.97
CA ASP A 85 -25.37 7.82 4.53
C ASP A 85 -25.39 7.70 6.06
N LEU A 86 -25.03 6.56 6.64
CA LEU A 86 -24.96 6.42 8.09
C LEU A 86 -23.96 7.42 8.73
N ILE A 87 -22.78 7.59 8.12
CA ILE A 87 -21.74 8.51 8.59
C ILE A 87 -22.18 9.97 8.34
N LEU A 88 -22.72 10.24 7.15
CA LEU A 88 -23.07 11.59 6.70
C LEU A 88 -24.34 12.12 7.37
N GLU A 89 -25.36 11.29 7.61
CA GLU A 89 -26.58 11.68 8.32
C GLU A 89 -26.25 12.12 9.75
N HIS A 90 -25.37 11.40 10.46
CA HIS A 90 -24.89 11.86 11.76
C HIS A 90 -24.17 13.20 11.67
N ALA A 91 -23.36 13.42 10.63
CA ALA A 91 -22.56 14.63 10.47
C ALA A 91 -23.37 15.90 10.16
N LYS A 92 -24.67 15.79 9.81
CA LYS A 92 -25.57 16.93 9.63
C LYS A 92 -25.80 17.70 10.92
N GLU A 93 -25.97 17.01 12.04
CA GLU A 93 -26.33 17.61 13.33
C GLU A 93 -25.24 17.50 14.39
N LYS A 94 -24.31 16.55 14.21
CA LYS A 94 -23.33 16.15 15.22
C LYS A 94 -21.91 16.20 14.67
N ASP A 95 -20.94 16.16 15.57
CA ASP A 95 -19.53 16.08 15.21
C ASP A 95 -19.13 14.62 15.03
N VAL A 96 -18.70 14.28 13.81
CA VAL A 96 -18.34 12.91 13.42
C VAL A 96 -16.87 12.87 13.05
N ALA A 97 -16.10 12.04 13.74
CA ALA A 97 -14.71 11.75 13.38
C ALA A 97 -14.64 10.45 12.58
N PHE A 98 -14.11 10.53 11.37
CA PHE A 98 -13.81 9.41 10.48
C PHE A 98 -12.30 9.19 10.44
N LEU A 99 -11.86 8.12 11.10
CA LEU A 99 -10.47 7.77 11.29
C LEU A 99 -9.97 6.91 10.12
N VAL A 100 -8.81 7.30 9.57
CA VAL A 100 -8.17 6.66 8.40
C VAL A 100 -6.73 6.31 8.76
N VAL A 101 -6.30 5.10 8.44
CA VAL A 101 -4.89 4.70 8.65
C VAL A 101 -4.00 5.46 7.67
N GLY A 102 -2.89 6.03 8.16
CA GLY A 102 -2.04 6.94 7.39
C GLY A 102 -2.63 8.34 7.31
N ASP A 103 -2.70 8.88 6.09
CA ASP A 103 -3.31 10.18 5.78
C ASP A 103 -4.63 9.98 5.02
N PRO A 104 -5.67 10.79 5.28
CA PRO A 104 -6.98 10.64 4.63
C PRO A 104 -6.96 10.61 3.10
N PHE A 105 -5.94 11.16 2.43
CA PHE A 105 -5.81 11.18 0.97
C PHE A 105 -4.53 10.51 0.46
N GLY A 106 -3.75 9.88 1.34
CA GLY A 106 -2.42 9.36 1.02
C GLY A 106 -2.41 8.21 0.02
N ALA A 107 -3.48 7.43 -0.10
CA ALA A 107 -3.61 6.33 -1.07
C ALA A 107 -5.03 5.75 -1.00
N THR A 108 -6.04 6.60 -0.86
CA THR A 108 -7.41 6.20 -0.55
C THR A 108 -8.39 6.83 -1.54
N THR A 109 -9.63 6.35 -1.51
CA THR A 109 -10.76 6.89 -2.27
C THR A 109 -11.61 7.87 -1.45
N HIS A 110 -11.16 8.29 -0.27
CA HIS A 110 -11.98 9.08 0.67
C HIS A 110 -12.31 10.50 0.20
N THR A 111 -11.69 10.97 -0.89
CA THR A 111 -12.16 12.14 -1.63
C THR A 111 -13.64 12.02 -2.03
N ASP A 112 -14.12 10.81 -2.34
CA ASP A 112 -15.53 10.56 -2.65
C ASP A 112 -16.46 10.83 -1.45
N LEU A 113 -16.04 10.47 -0.23
CA LEU A 113 -16.79 10.78 0.98
C LEU A 113 -16.89 12.31 1.20
N VAL A 114 -15.82 13.04 0.91
CA VAL A 114 -15.80 14.51 0.96
C VAL A 114 -16.74 15.12 -0.08
N LEU A 115 -16.78 14.58 -1.31
CA LEU A 115 -17.69 15.03 -2.36
C LEU A 115 -19.16 14.83 -1.96
N ARG A 116 -19.50 13.65 -1.41
CA ARG A 116 -20.85 13.38 -0.89
C ARG A 116 -21.23 14.30 0.27
N ALA A 117 -20.32 14.51 1.23
CA ALA A 117 -20.52 15.47 2.31
C ALA A 117 -20.82 16.89 1.77
N HIS A 118 -20.07 17.33 0.76
CA HIS A 118 -20.28 18.63 0.11
C HIS A 118 -21.65 18.73 -0.57
N GLN A 119 -22.06 17.69 -1.31
CA GLN A 119 -23.39 17.63 -1.96
C GLN A 119 -24.55 17.71 -0.96
N MET A 120 -24.33 17.21 0.26
CA MET A 120 -25.30 17.26 1.36
C MET A 120 -25.19 18.54 2.22
N ASN A 121 -24.37 19.52 1.82
CA ASN A 121 -24.08 20.74 2.58
C ASN A 121 -23.50 20.49 3.98
N ILE A 122 -22.80 19.37 4.17
CA ILE A 122 -22.13 19.03 5.41
C ILE A 122 -20.74 19.66 5.39
N ARG A 123 -20.44 20.51 6.38
CA ARG A 123 -19.09 21.04 6.56
C ARG A 123 -18.15 19.89 6.95
N TYR A 124 -16.96 19.90 6.35
CA TYR A 124 -15.91 18.95 6.70
C TYR A 124 -14.59 19.65 7.04
N GLN A 125 -13.74 18.96 7.78
CA GLN A 125 -12.36 19.36 8.07
C GLN A 125 -11.44 18.14 7.99
N VAL A 126 -10.28 18.32 7.36
CA VAL A 126 -9.27 17.26 7.25
C VAL A 126 -8.14 17.52 8.25
N ILE A 127 -7.79 16.49 9.00
CA ILE A 127 -6.64 16.45 9.91
C ILE A 127 -5.63 15.48 9.32
N HIS A 128 -4.61 16.04 8.67
CA HIS A 128 -3.56 15.27 7.99
C HIS A 128 -2.65 14.51 8.94
N ASN A 129 -1.95 13.52 8.41
CA ASN A 129 -0.92 12.77 9.12
C ASN A 129 0.17 12.22 8.16
N ALA A 130 1.09 11.40 8.66
CA ALA A 130 2.06 10.67 7.85
C ALA A 130 1.37 9.64 6.93
N SER A 131 1.91 9.49 5.73
CA SER A 131 1.46 8.52 4.71
C SER A 131 2.65 7.67 4.24
N ILE A 132 2.39 6.49 3.69
CA ILE A 132 3.44 5.73 3.02
C ILE A 132 4.05 6.52 1.86
N MET A 133 3.27 7.40 1.22
CA MET A 133 3.71 8.23 0.09
C MET A 133 4.89 9.14 0.42
N ASN A 134 4.96 9.65 1.65
CA ASN A 134 6.09 10.46 2.10
C ASN A 134 7.05 9.67 3.00
N ALA A 135 6.55 8.74 3.81
CA ALA A 135 7.40 7.94 4.69
C ALA A 135 8.35 7.01 3.93
N VAL A 136 8.05 6.65 2.68
CA VAL A 136 8.95 5.86 1.81
C VAL A 136 10.36 6.49 1.70
N GLY A 137 10.50 7.81 1.88
CA GLY A 137 11.80 8.49 1.87
C GLY A 137 12.79 7.96 2.92
N CYS A 138 12.34 7.22 3.93
CA CYS A 138 13.22 6.55 4.90
C CYS A 138 14.16 5.51 4.27
N CYS A 139 13.87 5.01 3.06
CA CYS A 139 14.81 4.16 2.31
C CYS A 139 15.99 4.92 1.70
N GLY A 140 16.01 6.25 1.82
CA GLY A 140 17.09 7.12 1.33
C GLY A 140 16.92 7.64 -0.09
N LEU A 141 15.86 7.23 -0.78
CA LEU A 141 15.48 7.78 -2.08
C LEU A 141 14.81 9.14 -1.94
N GLN A 142 15.11 10.06 -2.85
CA GLN A 142 14.61 11.42 -2.82
C GLN A 142 13.15 11.48 -3.27
N LEU A 143 12.27 11.98 -2.39
CA LEU A 143 10.83 12.01 -2.65
C LEU A 143 10.44 12.77 -3.94
N TYR A 144 11.19 13.82 -4.31
CA TYR A 144 10.92 14.57 -5.53
C TYR A 144 11.31 13.84 -6.82
N ASN A 145 12.04 12.72 -6.73
CA ASN A 145 12.38 11.85 -7.86
C ASN A 145 11.40 10.68 -8.03
N PHE A 146 10.32 10.61 -7.23
CA PHE A 146 9.26 9.62 -7.44
C PHE A 146 8.30 10.10 -8.55
N GLY A 147 8.01 9.19 -9.48
CA GLY A 147 7.04 9.39 -10.56
C GLY A 147 5.64 8.90 -10.18
N GLU A 148 4.90 8.43 -11.18
CA GLU A 148 3.54 7.92 -10.97
C GLU A 148 3.56 6.68 -10.06
N THR A 149 2.84 6.72 -8.94
CA THR A 149 2.68 5.57 -8.03
C THR A 149 1.73 4.54 -8.64
N VAL A 150 2.01 3.26 -8.40
CA VAL A 150 1.20 2.14 -8.93
C VAL A 150 0.69 1.25 -7.80
N SER A 151 -0.40 0.53 -8.06
CA SER A 151 -0.89 -0.54 -7.19
C SER A 151 -0.71 -1.89 -7.86
N ILE A 152 -0.02 -2.81 -7.20
CA ILE A 152 0.14 -4.20 -7.63
C ILE A 152 -0.95 -5.02 -6.96
N VAL A 153 -1.93 -5.45 -7.75
CA VAL A 153 -3.10 -6.19 -7.28
C VAL A 153 -2.85 -7.70 -7.26
N LEU A 154 -3.43 -8.41 -6.30
CA LEU A 154 -3.34 -9.87 -6.23
C LEU A 154 -4.04 -10.48 -7.44
N TRP A 155 -3.30 -11.31 -8.16
CA TRP A 155 -3.86 -12.09 -9.25
C TRP A 155 -4.82 -13.18 -8.76
N THR A 156 -5.75 -13.51 -9.64
CA THR A 156 -6.56 -14.74 -9.56
C THR A 156 -6.29 -15.59 -10.79
N ASP A 157 -6.74 -16.85 -10.78
CA ASP A 157 -6.50 -17.78 -11.90
C ASP A 157 -6.98 -17.22 -13.25
N ASN A 158 -8.06 -16.44 -13.24
CA ASN A 158 -8.72 -15.93 -14.44
C ASN A 158 -8.49 -14.42 -14.67
N TRP A 159 -7.81 -13.73 -13.76
CA TRP A 159 -7.60 -12.27 -13.85
C TRP A 159 -6.21 -11.89 -13.37
N LYS A 160 -5.34 -11.58 -14.34
CA LYS A 160 -3.93 -11.22 -14.17
C LYS A 160 -3.63 -9.86 -14.82
N PRO A 161 -4.14 -8.75 -14.28
CA PRO A 161 -3.87 -7.42 -14.83
C PRO A 161 -2.39 -7.07 -14.68
N ASP A 162 -1.85 -6.36 -15.67
CA ASP A 162 -0.45 -5.93 -15.73
C ASP A 162 -0.30 -4.44 -16.04
N SER A 163 -1.38 -3.65 -15.92
CA SER A 163 -1.42 -2.23 -16.27
C SER A 163 -0.41 -1.35 -15.50
N PHE A 164 0.07 -1.84 -14.36
CA PHE A 164 1.15 -1.20 -13.60
C PHE A 164 2.50 -1.22 -14.35
N TYR A 165 2.72 -2.16 -15.27
CA TYR A 165 3.98 -2.31 -16.00
C TYR A 165 4.30 -1.05 -16.82
N ASP A 166 3.34 -0.57 -17.60
CA ASP A 166 3.57 0.54 -18.52
C ASP A 166 3.88 1.86 -17.77
N LYS A 167 3.30 2.02 -16.57
CA LYS A 167 3.59 3.14 -15.67
C LYS A 167 5.00 3.05 -15.07
N ILE A 168 5.40 1.87 -14.58
CA ILE A 168 6.77 1.63 -14.10
C ILE A 168 7.77 1.87 -15.23
N ALA A 169 7.48 1.37 -16.44
CA ALA A 169 8.30 1.59 -17.63
C ALA A 169 8.45 3.08 -17.96
N SER A 170 7.36 3.84 -17.91
CA SER A 170 7.35 5.28 -18.13
C SER A 170 8.20 6.05 -17.12
N ASN A 171 8.07 5.73 -15.83
CA ASN A 171 8.88 6.33 -14.77
C ASN A 171 10.37 6.03 -14.97
N ARG A 172 10.71 4.75 -15.19
CA ARG A 172 12.12 4.34 -15.39
C ARG A 172 12.75 4.97 -16.62
N LYS A 173 12.01 5.09 -17.73
CA LYS A 173 12.48 5.81 -18.93
C LYS A 173 12.84 7.27 -18.64
N GLN A 174 12.18 7.89 -17.67
CA GLN A 174 12.44 9.26 -17.23
C GLN A 174 13.44 9.34 -16.06
N GLY A 175 13.97 8.21 -15.60
CA GLY A 175 14.85 8.16 -14.43
C GLY A 175 14.15 8.33 -13.09
N LEU A 176 12.81 8.26 -13.04
CA LEU A 176 12.02 8.41 -11.81
C LEU A 176 11.87 7.08 -11.06
N HIS A 177 11.87 7.13 -9.73
CA HIS A 177 11.52 6.00 -8.87
C HIS A 177 10.01 5.74 -8.92
N THR A 178 9.62 4.49 -8.74
CA THR A 178 8.20 4.10 -8.65
C THR A 178 7.92 3.51 -7.29
N LEU A 179 7.00 4.13 -6.53
CA LEU A 179 6.39 3.49 -5.37
C LEU A 179 5.30 2.54 -5.88
N CYS A 180 5.42 1.27 -5.49
CA CYS A 180 4.45 0.22 -5.73
C CYS A 180 3.73 -0.09 -4.42
N LEU A 181 2.48 0.34 -4.32
CA LEU A 181 1.55 -0.07 -3.27
C LEU A 181 1.14 -1.52 -3.52
N LEU A 182 1.10 -2.33 -2.48
CA LEU A 182 0.82 -3.77 -2.59
C LEU A 182 -0.59 -4.07 -2.07
N ASP A 183 -1.28 -4.98 -2.75
CA ASP A 183 -2.70 -5.25 -2.52
C ASP A 183 -3.03 -5.67 -1.09
N ILE A 184 -4.22 -5.28 -0.66
CA ILE A 184 -4.80 -5.64 0.62
C ILE A 184 -6.23 -6.10 0.37
N LYS A 185 -6.50 -7.37 0.69
CA LYS A 185 -7.83 -7.96 0.60
C LYS A 185 -8.34 -8.22 2.00
N VAL A 186 -9.33 -7.44 2.44
CA VAL A 186 -9.98 -7.57 3.76
C VAL A 186 -11.48 -7.66 3.54
N LYS A 187 -12.13 -8.65 4.17
CA LYS A 187 -13.57 -8.91 4.04
C LYS A 187 -14.04 -9.03 2.57
N GLU A 188 -13.27 -9.69 1.72
CA GLU A 188 -13.75 -10.03 0.36
C GLU A 188 -14.61 -11.30 0.40
N GLN A 189 -15.69 -11.33 -0.38
CA GLN A 189 -16.43 -12.55 -0.65
C GLN A 189 -15.80 -13.26 -1.84
N SER A 190 -15.70 -14.59 -1.77
CA SER A 190 -15.35 -15.38 -2.96
C SER A 190 -16.40 -15.14 -4.06
N LEU A 191 -15.99 -15.27 -5.32
CA LEU A 191 -16.91 -15.10 -6.47
C LEU A 191 -18.15 -15.99 -6.31
N GLU A 192 -17.98 -17.22 -5.82
CA GLU A 192 -19.08 -18.15 -5.54
C GLU A 192 -20.03 -17.62 -4.45
N ASN A 193 -19.49 -17.10 -3.35
CA ASN A 193 -20.30 -16.57 -2.25
C ASN A 193 -21.02 -15.29 -2.65
N LEU A 194 -20.36 -14.42 -3.43
CA LEU A 194 -20.96 -13.23 -4.01
C LEU A 194 -22.13 -13.59 -4.95
N MET A 195 -21.91 -14.51 -5.89
CA MET A 195 -22.94 -14.96 -6.83
C MET A 195 -24.14 -15.63 -6.13
N ARG A 196 -23.92 -16.25 -4.97
CA ARG A 196 -24.96 -16.89 -4.15
C ARG A 196 -25.54 -15.98 -3.06
N GLY A 197 -25.13 -14.71 -2.98
CA GLY A 197 -25.57 -13.76 -1.95
C GLY A 197 -25.23 -14.18 -0.51
N ARG A 198 -24.25 -15.08 -0.33
CA ARG A 198 -23.83 -15.57 1.00
C ARG A 198 -22.79 -14.61 1.57
N LYS A 199 -23.08 -13.98 2.71
CA LYS A 199 -22.15 -13.10 3.45
C LYS A 199 -21.07 -13.90 4.19
N VAL A 200 -20.29 -14.67 3.44
CA VAL A 200 -19.14 -15.44 3.93
C VAL A 200 -17.89 -14.82 3.33
N TYR A 201 -17.04 -14.29 4.20
CA TYR A 201 -15.82 -13.57 3.83
C TYR A 201 -14.59 -14.47 3.93
N GLU A 202 -13.65 -14.26 3.02
CA GLU A 202 -12.34 -14.90 3.06
C GLU A 202 -11.43 -14.27 4.12
N PRO A 203 -10.45 -15.03 4.65
CA PRO A 203 -9.45 -14.47 5.53
C PRO A 203 -8.67 -13.36 4.82
N PRO A 204 -8.27 -12.30 5.54
CA PRO A 204 -7.55 -11.19 4.93
C PRO A 204 -6.21 -11.64 4.37
N ARG A 205 -5.88 -11.10 3.19
CA ARG A 205 -4.61 -11.34 2.49
C ARG A 205 -3.91 -10.03 2.24
N TYR A 206 -2.61 -10.01 2.52
CA TYR A 206 -1.74 -8.86 2.32
C TYR A 206 -0.63 -9.31 1.38
N MET A 207 -0.50 -8.63 0.24
CA MET A 207 0.53 -8.99 -0.73
C MET A 207 1.92 -8.74 -0.15
N SER A 208 2.76 -9.78 -0.20
CA SER A 208 4.16 -9.70 0.21
C SER A 208 5.04 -9.07 -0.87
N VAL A 209 6.26 -8.62 -0.50
CA VAL A 209 7.26 -8.18 -1.48
C VAL A 209 7.60 -9.32 -2.45
N ASN A 210 7.72 -10.55 -1.93
CA ASN A 210 8.01 -11.75 -2.71
C ASN A 210 6.94 -12.01 -3.77
N GLU A 211 5.66 -11.97 -3.39
CA GLU A 211 4.53 -12.15 -4.32
C GLU A 211 4.49 -11.03 -5.37
N ALA A 212 4.67 -9.77 -4.95
CA ALA A 212 4.71 -8.63 -5.86
C ALA A 212 5.82 -8.78 -6.91
N VAL A 213 7.04 -9.10 -6.47
CA VAL A 213 8.18 -9.33 -7.35
C VAL A 213 7.94 -10.53 -8.27
N SER A 214 7.34 -11.61 -7.77
CA SER A 214 6.98 -12.77 -8.58
C SER A 214 6.01 -12.39 -9.72
N GLN A 215 4.95 -11.63 -9.42
CA GLN A 215 4.01 -11.15 -10.43
C GLN A 215 4.69 -10.22 -11.43
N LEU A 216 5.52 -9.27 -10.96
CA LEU A 216 6.26 -8.34 -11.83
C LEU A 216 7.15 -9.11 -12.84
N LEU A 217 7.88 -10.12 -12.37
CA LEU A 217 8.74 -10.94 -13.23
C LEU A 217 7.94 -11.85 -14.17
N GLU A 218 6.76 -12.33 -13.78
CA GLU A 218 5.88 -13.09 -14.69
C GLU A 218 5.33 -12.19 -15.81
N VAL A 219 4.97 -10.94 -15.53
CA VAL A 219 4.57 -9.96 -16.57
C VAL A 219 5.70 -9.78 -17.58
N VAL A 220 6.94 -9.63 -17.11
CA VAL A 220 8.11 -9.48 -17.98
C VAL A 220 8.27 -10.69 -18.88
N ARG A 221 8.20 -11.92 -18.34
CA ARG A 221 8.29 -13.16 -19.14
C ARG A 221 7.18 -13.24 -20.19
N ASN A 222 5.95 -12.89 -19.82
CA ASN A 222 4.82 -12.93 -20.75
C ASN A 222 5.00 -11.92 -21.89
N ARG A 223 5.50 -10.71 -21.60
CA ARG A 223 5.75 -9.68 -22.60
C ARG A 223 6.98 -9.97 -23.47
N ASP A 224 8.01 -10.61 -22.90
CA ASP A 224 9.19 -11.09 -23.64
C ASP A 224 8.78 -12.12 -24.70
N LEU A 225 7.87 -13.04 -24.35
CA LEU A 225 7.30 -14.04 -25.26
C LEU A 225 6.37 -13.44 -26.33
N GLN A 226 5.80 -12.25 -26.10
CA GLN A 226 4.87 -11.58 -27.02
C GLN A 226 5.54 -10.57 -27.96
N GLY A 227 6.85 -10.33 -27.85
CA GLY A 227 7.56 -9.36 -28.69
C GLY A 227 7.48 -9.70 -30.18
N GLU A 228 6.71 -8.94 -30.96
CA GLU A 228 6.81 -8.95 -32.42
C GLU A 228 8.24 -8.58 -32.85
N PRO A 229 8.85 -9.30 -33.82
CA PRO A 229 10.11 -8.88 -34.40
C PRO A 229 9.92 -7.49 -35.02
N PRO A 230 10.89 -6.56 -34.92
CA PRO A 230 10.82 -5.33 -35.67
C PRO A 230 10.74 -5.67 -37.15
N GLY A 231 9.84 -4.99 -37.87
CA GLY A 231 9.66 -5.14 -39.30
C GLY A 231 11.00 -5.21 -40.04
N GLU A 232 11.09 -6.20 -40.93
CA GLU A 232 12.15 -6.52 -41.89
C GLU A 232 13.37 -5.57 -41.86
N ASN A 233 14.50 -6.05 -41.29
CA ASN A 233 15.90 -5.82 -41.73
C ASN A 233 16.98 -5.92 -40.62
N LEU A 234 16.79 -6.70 -39.55
CA LEU A 234 17.93 -7.08 -38.69
C LEU A 234 18.05 -8.60 -38.53
N SER A 235 19.25 -9.11 -38.84
CA SER A 235 19.65 -10.51 -38.67
C SER A 235 19.74 -10.86 -37.18
N TRP A 236 18.98 -11.86 -36.76
CA TRP A 236 18.68 -12.19 -35.36
C TRP A 236 19.70 -13.11 -34.66
N SER A 237 20.83 -13.47 -35.26
CA SER A 237 21.62 -14.61 -34.77
C SER A 237 22.54 -14.37 -33.56
N LEU A 238 22.81 -13.13 -33.13
CA LEU A 238 23.62 -12.87 -31.91
C LEU A 238 23.19 -11.65 -31.06
N LEU A 239 22.34 -10.76 -31.58
CA LEU A 239 21.84 -9.57 -30.87
C LEU A 239 20.53 -9.80 -30.10
N GLY A 240 19.86 -10.94 -30.33
CA GLY A 240 18.44 -11.14 -30.02
C GLY A 240 18.05 -11.11 -28.53
N VAL A 241 18.87 -11.65 -27.64
CA VAL A 241 18.54 -11.70 -26.20
C VAL A 241 18.98 -10.43 -25.47
N LYS A 242 20.12 -9.85 -25.87
CA LYS A 242 20.70 -8.67 -25.22
C LYS A 242 19.93 -7.39 -25.60
N ALA A 243 19.53 -7.24 -26.86
CA ALA A 243 18.74 -6.10 -27.33
C ALA A 243 17.29 -6.12 -26.80
N LEU A 244 16.73 -7.30 -26.51
CA LEU A 244 15.40 -7.45 -25.94
C LEU A 244 15.39 -7.15 -24.42
N ARG A 245 16.41 -7.60 -23.68
CA ARG A 245 16.65 -7.16 -22.28
C ARG A 245 16.77 -5.63 -22.16
N LEU A 246 17.30 -4.95 -23.19
CA LEU A 246 17.38 -3.48 -23.26
C LEU A 246 16.02 -2.77 -23.45
N ARG A 247 14.95 -3.50 -23.80
CA ARG A 247 13.59 -2.95 -23.94
C ARG A 247 12.72 -3.12 -22.70
N LEU A 248 13.02 -4.09 -21.86
CA LEU A 248 12.21 -4.38 -20.68
C LEU A 248 12.38 -3.28 -19.64
N ALA A 249 11.28 -2.92 -18.98
CA ALA A 249 11.32 -1.92 -17.93
C ALA A 249 12.23 -2.37 -16.78
N TYR A 250 12.16 -3.65 -16.42
CA TYR A 250 12.92 -4.27 -15.36
C TYR A 250 13.10 -5.77 -15.65
N THR A 251 14.06 -6.38 -14.96
CA THR A 251 14.48 -7.79 -15.08
C THR A 251 14.74 -8.38 -13.70
N ASP A 252 15.12 -9.65 -13.66
CA ASP A 252 15.58 -10.34 -12.46
C ASP A 252 16.74 -9.62 -11.74
N ASP A 253 17.62 -8.98 -12.50
CA ASP A 253 18.79 -8.25 -11.99
C ASP A 253 18.46 -6.80 -11.56
N THR A 254 17.23 -6.31 -11.79
CA THR A 254 16.87 -4.93 -11.46
C THR A 254 16.81 -4.72 -9.95
N ILE A 255 17.46 -3.66 -9.46
CA ILE A 255 17.36 -3.22 -8.07
C ILE A 255 15.91 -2.88 -7.71
N ALA A 256 15.46 -3.35 -6.57
CA ALA A 256 14.25 -2.90 -5.92
C ALA A 256 14.44 -2.82 -4.40
N VAL A 257 13.54 -2.11 -3.74
CA VAL A 257 13.57 -1.91 -2.28
C VAL A 257 12.27 -2.42 -1.69
N GLY A 258 12.34 -3.49 -0.92
CA GLY A 258 11.23 -3.97 -0.10
C GLY A 258 11.15 -3.17 1.20
N LEU A 259 9.96 -2.66 1.51
CA LEU A 259 9.69 -1.94 2.75
C LEU A 259 8.57 -2.65 3.51
N ALA A 260 8.77 -2.86 4.81
CA ALA A 260 7.76 -3.48 5.66
C ALA A 260 7.53 -2.63 6.91
N ARG A 261 6.26 -2.41 7.25
CA ARG A 261 5.79 -1.78 8.50
C ARG A 261 6.43 -0.41 8.74
N ILE A 262 6.60 0.39 7.68
CA ILE A 262 7.22 1.72 7.78
C ILE A 262 6.48 2.59 8.78
N GLY A 263 7.22 3.22 9.68
CA GLY A 263 6.68 4.01 10.79
C GLY A 263 6.50 3.22 12.10
N SER A 264 6.63 1.89 12.08
CA SER A 264 6.63 1.08 13.30
C SER A 264 8.03 0.92 13.90
N ALA A 265 8.10 0.54 15.18
CA ALA A 265 9.36 0.20 15.86
C ALA A 265 10.08 -1.02 15.27
N ASN A 266 9.35 -1.89 14.54
CA ASN A 266 9.89 -3.08 13.91
C ASN A 266 9.90 -2.97 12.38
N GLN A 267 9.92 -1.75 11.83
CA GLN A 267 10.02 -1.53 10.39
C GLN A 267 11.25 -2.24 9.80
N GLN A 268 11.16 -2.67 8.54
CA GLN A 268 12.26 -3.28 7.81
C GLN A 268 12.37 -2.63 6.44
N ILE A 269 13.61 -2.43 5.98
CA ILE A 269 13.94 -1.93 4.65
C ILE A 269 15.03 -2.84 4.12
N VAL A 270 14.82 -3.37 2.91
CA VAL A 270 15.74 -4.29 2.26
C VAL A 270 15.91 -3.87 0.82
N CYS A 271 17.16 -3.69 0.39
CA CYS A 271 17.53 -3.39 -1.00
C CYS A 271 18.19 -4.62 -1.63
N GLY A 272 17.80 -4.99 -2.83
CA GLY A 272 18.41 -6.09 -3.56
C GLY A 272 17.89 -6.18 -4.99
N SER A 273 18.44 -7.10 -5.77
CA SER A 273 17.84 -7.48 -7.05
C SER A 273 16.44 -8.04 -6.83
N MET A 274 15.57 -7.92 -7.83
CA MET A 274 14.29 -8.62 -7.85
C MET A 274 14.49 -10.13 -7.59
N LYS A 275 15.55 -10.73 -8.13
CA LYS A 275 15.90 -12.13 -7.88
C LYS A 275 16.16 -12.45 -6.41
N GLU A 276 16.92 -11.61 -5.70
CA GLU A 276 17.18 -11.80 -4.26
C GLU A 276 15.89 -11.62 -3.45
N LEU A 277 15.12 -10.58 -3.76
CA LEU A 277 13.86 -10.26 -3.07
C LEU A 277 12.77 -11.32 -3.24
N LEU A 278 12.81 -12.16 -4.28
CA LEU A 278 11.89 -13.31 -4.41
C LEU A 278 11.96 -14.25 -3.22
N SER A 279 13.14 -14.40 -2.61
CA SER A 279 13.40 -15.39 -1.56
C SER A 279 13.67 -14.78 -0.18
N HIS A 280 13.82 -13.47 -0.10
CA HIS A 280 14.11 -12.79 1.15
C HIS A 280 12.82 -12.47 1.92
N ASP A 281 12.79 -12.83 3.21
CA ASP A 281 11.67 -12.51 4.10
C ASP A 281 11.86 -11.14 4.75
N VAL A 282 11.06 -10.16 4.34
CA VAL A 282 11.01 -8.80 4.93
C VAL A 282 10.13 -8.72 6.19
N GLY A 283 9.59 -9.87 6.61
CA GLY A 283 8.76 -10.05 7.77
C GLY A 283 7.25 -9.89 7.50
N PRO A 284 6.46 -9.61 8.54
CA PRO A 284 5.00 -9.48 8.42
C PRO A 284 4.51 -8.21 7.70
N PRO A 285 3.27 -8.21 7.17
CA PRO A 285 2.67 -7.02 6.57
C PRO A 285 2.58 -5.82 7.55
N LEU A 286 2.40 -4.59 7.05
CA LEU A 286 2.16 -4.20 5.65
C LEU A 286 3.44 -3.96 4.86
N HIS A 287 3.40 -4.28 3.57
CA HIS A 287 4.53 -4.14 2.66
C HIS A 287 4.30 -3.10 1.57
N SER A 288 5.38 -2.47 1.13
CA SER A 288 5.45 -1.71 -0.13
C SER A 288 6.74 -2.06 -0.85
N LEU A 289 6.79 -1.78 -2.15
CA LEU A 289 7.95 -2.02 -2.99
C LEU A 289 8.32 -0.73 -3.70
N VAL A 290 9.62 -0.43 -3.82
CA VAL A 290 10.10 0.65 -4.67
C VAL A 290 10.95 0.07 -5.78
N ILE A 291 10.70 0.52 -7.01
CA ILE A 291 11.57 0.25 -8.16
C ILE A 291 12.27 1.56 -8.50
N PRO A 292 13.55 1.75 -8.13
CA PRO A 292 14.25 2.99 -8.37
C PRO A 292 14.42 3.28 -9.87
N GLY A 293 14.39 4.56 -10.25
CA GLY A 293 14.90 5.04 -11.55
C GLY A 293 16.40 5.26 -11.52
N HIS A 294 16.86 6.43 -11.95
CA HIS A 294 18.26 6.81 -11.85
C HIS A 294 18.62 7.10 -10.39
N LEU A 295 19.74 6.55 -9.92
CA LEU A 295 20.21 6.73 -8.55
C LEU A 295 21.32 7.77 -8.49
N HIS A 296 21.13 8.80 -7.67
CA HIS A 296 22.20 9.71 -7.29
C HIS A 296 23.20 9.01 -6.35
N PHE A 297 24.44 9.49 -6.28
CA PHE A 297 25.48 8.82 -5.47
C PHE A 297 25.10 8.70 -3.98
N ILE A 298 24.44 9.71 -3.42
CA ILE A 298 23.93 9.69 -2.04
C ILE A 298 22.83 8.64 -1.87
N GLU A 299 21.95 8.50 -2.85
CA GLU A 299 20.88 7.49 -2.80
C GLU A 299 21.48 6.08 -2.83
N LYS A 300 22.52 5.85 -3.65
CA LYS A 300 23.26 4.59 -3.64
C LYS A 300 23.89 4.32 -2.27
N ASP A 301 24.55 5.30 -1.67
CA ASP A 301 25.16 5.17 -0.35
C ASP A 301 24.12 4.85 0.73
N MET A 302 22.94 5.47 0.68
CA MET A 302 21.85 5.16 1.59
C MET A 302 21.31 3.74 1.37
N LEU A 303 21.06 3.34 0.12
CA LEU A 303 20.57 2.00 -0.20
C LEU A 303 21.55 0.90 0.20
N ARG A 304 22.86 1.16 0.18
CA ARG A 304 23.89 0.21 0.64
C ARG A 304 23.71 -0.21 2.10
N ILE A 305 23.15 0.65 2.96
CA ILE A 305 22.86 0.35 4.37
C ILE A 305 21.84 -0.79 4.50
N PHE A 306 20.96 -0.93 3.49
CA PHE A 306 19.88 -1.91 3.45
C PHE A 306 20.14 -3.06 2.46
N ALA A 307 21.30 -3.07 1.79
CA ALA A 307 21.57 -4.00 0.70
C ALA A 307 21.84 -5.42 1.17
N LEU A 308 21.16 -6.40 0.58
CA LEU A 308 21.46 -7.83 0.77
C LEU A 308 22.86 -8.18 0.27
N ASN A 309 23.25 -7.56 -0.84
CA ASN A 309 24.60 -7.62 -1.39
C ASN A 309 25.05 -6.20 -1.81
N PRO A 310 26.01 -5.56 -1.10
CA PRO A 310 26.43 -4.19 -1.38
C PRO A 310 26.99 -3.94 -2.79
N THR A 311 27.57 -4.97 -3.43
CA THR A 311 28.20 -4.81 -4.77
C THR A 311 27.17 -4.55 -5.87
N ILE A 312 25.91 -4.89 -5.63
CA ILE A 312 24.84 -4.75 -6.62
C ILE A 312 24.59 -3.29 -7.03
N LEU A 313 24.94 -2.34 -6.15
CA LEU A 313 24.80 -0.90 -6.39
C LEU A 313 26.02 -0.26 -7.08
N GLU A 314 27.10 -1.02 -7.26
CA GLU A 314 28.28 -0.59 -8.02
C GLU A 314 28.07 -0.75 -9.53
N GLU A 315 27.26 -1.74 -9.93
CA GLU A 315 26.96 -2.08 -11.32
C GLU A 315 25.71 -1.39 -11.88
N SER A 316 24.88 -0.78 -11.01
CA SER A 316 23.58 -0.16 -11.31
C SER A 316 23.65 1.29 -11.76
#